data_AF-A0A4R5NLQ7-F1
#
_entry.id   AF-A0A4R5NLQ7-F1
#
_cell.length_a   1.000
_cell.length_b   1.000
_cell.length_c   1.000
_cell.angle_alpha   90.00
_cell.angle_beta   90.00
_cell.angle_gamma   90.00
#
_symmetry.space_group_name_H-M   'P 1'
#
loop_
_entity.id
_entity.type
_entity.pdbx_description
1 polymer ?
#
loop_
_entity_poly.entity_id
_entity_poly.type
_entity_poly.pdbx_seq_one_letter_code
_entity_poly.pdbx_strand_id
1 'polypeptide(L)'
;MGKIRINQTVVKALLIYGGFIWLIALLIVLPHFSDLLPATENLGVSHVSIIDTTYFAWRVPLTFLFFSLIHTKWSILFPTAWYYAMFAIWALVVIFLFIKGQFWSGSFFLLHTLAFGASIYFFSLVALRTVHNNMYIKSDHYLGRWLGAVKMSVQEYWIELISAYLGFLFLNIFSG
;
A
#
# COMPACT_ATOMS: atom_id res chain seq x y z
N MET A 1 21.11 -7.88 -24.53
CA MET A 1 19.77 -7.76 -23.89
C MET A 1 19.26 -6.34 -24.10
N GLY A 2 18.29 -6.14 -25.00
CA GLY A 2 17.74 -4.82 -25.28
C GLY A 2 16.87 -4.34 -24.13
N LYS A 3 17.19 -3.18 -23.54
CA LYS A 3 16.31 -2.50 -22.57
C LYS A 3 14.98 -2.20 -23.26
N ILE A 4 13.88 -2.77 -22.75
CA ILE A 4 12.53 -2.39 -23.15
C ILE A 4 12.40 -0.89 -22.84
N ARG A 5 12.45 -0.05 -23.87
CA ARG A 5 12.20 1.39 -23.73
C ARG A 5 10.70 1.56 -23.55
N ILE A 6 10.26 1.61 -22.30
CA ILE A 6 8.88 1.95 -21.97
C ILE A 6 8.63 3.36 -22.52
N ASN A 7 7.68 3.46 -23.46
CA ASN A 7 7.33 4.73 -24.08
C ASN A 7 6.70 5.64 -23.02
N GLN A 8 7.41 6.69 -22.64
CA GLN A 8 6.98 7.64 -21.60
C GLN A 8 5.61 8.26 -21.90
N THR A 9 5.26 8.40 -23.18
CA THR A 9 3.96 8.90 -23.62
C THR A 9 2.82 7.93 -23.29
N VAL A 10 3.07 6.62 -23.43
CA VAL A 10 2.11 5.57 -23.08
C VAL A 10 1.93 5.50 -21.56
N VAL A 11 3.01 5.66 -20.79
CA VAL A 11 2.93 5.72 -19.32
C VAL A 11 2.16 6.95 -18.87
N LYS A 12 2.42 8.12 -19.46
CA LYS A 12 1.66 9.35 -19.17
C LYS A 12 0.18 9.19 -19.54
N ALA A 13 -0.13 8.62 -20.69
CA ALA A 13 -1.51 8.39 -21.11
C ALA A 13 -2.25 7.41 -20.18
N LEU A 14 -1.60 6.32 -19.75
CA LEU A 14 -2.14 5.38 -18.77
C LEU A 14 -2.37 6.03 -17.39
N LEU A 15 -1.45 6.90 -16.95
CA LEU A 15 -1.60 7.65 -15.69
C LEU A 15 -2.75 8.67 -15.78
N ILE A 16 -2.87 9.38 -16.90
CA ILE A 16 -3.96 10.35 -17.11
C ILE A 16 -5.30 9.61 -17.21
N TYR A 17 -5.37 8.50 -17.96
CA TYR A 17 -6.59 7.71 -18.11
C TYR A 17 -7.02 7.04 -16.80
N GLY A 18 -6.06 6.46 -16.07
CA GLY A 18 -6.30 5.92 -14.72
C GLY A 18 -6.75 7.02 -13.76
N GLY A 19 -6.09 8.18 -13.78
CA GLY A 19 -6.48 9.35 -12.99
C GLY A 19 -7.87 9.88 -13.35
N PHE A 20 -8.28 9.82 -14.61
CA PHE A 20 -9.59 10.27 -15.08
C PHE A 20 -10.72 9.31 -14.70
N ILE A 21 -10.51 7.99 -14.84
CA ILE A 21 -11.45 6.97 -14.32
C ILE A 21 -11.61 7.13 -12.82
N TRP A 22 -10.50 7.36 -12.11
CA TRP A 22 -10.54 7.66 -10.69
C TRP A 22 -11.34 8.92 -10.42
N LEU A 23 -11.05 10.06 -11.08
CA LEU A 23 -11.81 11.31 -10.92
C LEU A 23 -13.32 11.11 -11.08
N ILE A 24 -13.75 10.33 -12.07
CA ILE A 24 -15.17 10.00 -12.28
C ILE A 24 -15.72 9.20 -11.09
N ALA A 25 -15.01 8.16 -10.64
CA ALA A 25 -15.39 7.41 -9.45
C ALA A 25 -15.45 8.31 -8.20
N LEU A 26 -14.53 9.26 -8.07
CA LEU A 26 -14.52 10.25 -6.98
C LEU A 26 -15.74 11.15 -7.04
N LEU A 27 -16.09 11.67 -8.21
CA LEU A 27 -17.25 12.54 -8.41
C LEU A 27 -18.58 11.83 -8.14
N ILE A 28 -18.65 10.52 -8.40
CA ILE A 28 -19.84 9.71 -8.11
C ILE A 28 -19.96 9.45 -6.60
N VAL A 29 -18.86 9.22 -5.89
CA VAL A 29 -18.89 8.86 -4.47
C VAL A 29 -18.87 10.10 -3.56
N LEU A 30 -18.29 11.23 -4.00
CA LEU A 30 -18.21 12.50 -3.24
C LEU A 30 -19.54 12.96 -2.62
N PRO A 31 -20.68 12.94 -3.35
CA PRO A 31 -21.97 13.36 -2.82
C PRO A 31 -22.48 12.46 -1.68
N HIS A 32 -21.97 11.23 -1.60
CA HIS A 32 -22.34 10.25 -0.57
C HIS A 32 -21.40 10.26 0.64
N PHE A 33 -20.31 11.05 0.60
CA PHE A 33 -19.34 11.14 1.70
C PHE A 33 -19.70 12.18 2.77
N SER A 34 -20.65 13.10 2.53
CA SER A 34 -21.06 14.09 3.54
C SER A 34 -21.58 13.44 4.83
N ASP A 35 -22.19 12.26 4.71
CA ASP A 35 -22.88 11.58 5.80
C ASP A 35 -21.99 10.52 6.49
N LEU A 36 -20.81 10.22 5.90
CA LEU A 36 -19.86 9.22 6.40
C LEU A 36 -18.68 9.81 7.18
N LEU A 37 -18.57 11.14 7.24
CA LEU A 37 -17.47 11.80 7.89
C LEU A 37 -17.82 12.12 9.34
N PRO A 38 -17.05 11.63 10.33
CA PRO A 38 -17.17 12.14 11.67
C PRO A 38 -16.89 13.64 11.63
N ALA A 39 -17.86 14.42 12.12
CA ALA A 39 -17.63 15.80 12.49
C ALA A 39 -16.41 15.82 13.42
N THR A 40 -15.35 16.49 12.98
CA THR A 40 -14.12 16.67 13.74
C THR A 40 -14.41 17.44 15.02
N GLU A 41 -14.66 16.72 16.12
CA GLU A 41 -14.60 17.25 17.48
C GLU A 41 -13.87 16.24 18.38
N ASN A 42 -12.55 16.22 18.25
CA ASN A 42 -11.61 16.39 19.36
C ASN A 42 -10.21 16.02 18.90
N LEU A 43 -9.34 17.04 18.81
CA LEU A 43 -7.90 16.85 18.89
C LEU A 43 -7.59 16.15 20.22
N GLY A 44 -7.26 14.86 20.15
CA GLY A 44 -6.79 14.12 21.32
C GLY A 44 -7.15 12.65 21.27
N VAL A 45 -6.25 11.86 20.68
CA VAL A 45 -6.19 10.39 20.79
C VAL A 45 -7.47 9.67 20.36
N SER A 46 -7.49 9.18 19.11
CA SER A 46 -8.48 8.17 18.71
C SER A 46 -8.47 6.97 19.66
N HIS A 47 -9.65 6.67 20.20
CA HIS A 47 -9.97 5.46 20.96
C HIS A 47 -9.76 4.14 20.17
N VAL A 48 -9.32 4.21 18.91
CA VAL A 48 -9.21 3.10 17.96
C VAL A 48 -7.75 2.86 17.50
N SER A 49 -6.80 3.75 17.81
CA SER A 49 -5.53 3.83 17.06
C SER A 49 -4.58 2.63 17.25
N ILE A 50 -4.53 2.00 18.45
CA ILE A 50 -3.61 0.89 18.71
C ILE A 50 -4.12 -0.42 18.11
N ILE A 51 -5.42 -0.69 18.19
CA ILE A 51 -6.02 -1.93 17.68
C ILE A 51 -5.89 -1.97 16.15
N ASP A 52 -6.20 -0.85 15.48
CA ASP A 52 -6.04 -0.74 14.03
C ASP A 52 -4.57 -0.81 13.62
N THR A 53 -3.67 -0.13 14.33
CA THR A 53 -2.23 -0.23 14.06
C THR A 53 -1.73 -1.65 14.22
N THR A 54 -2.14 -2.34 15.28
CA THR A 54 -1.77 -3.74 15.51
C THR A 54 -2.33 -4.62 14.41
N TYR A 55 -3.60 -4.42 14.02
CA TYR A 55 -4.23 -5.11 12.91
C TYR A 55 -3.42 -4.97 11.60
N PHE A 56 -3.06 -3.74 11.23
CA PHE A 56 -2.25 -3.51 10.04
C PHE A 56 -0.82 -4.05 10.18
N ALA A 57 -0.23 -4.02 11.40
CA ALA A 57 1.14 -4.46 11.71
C ALA A 57 1.41 -5.93 11.36
N TRP A 58 0.43 -6.81 11.52
CA TRP A 58 0.56 -8.21 11.13
C TRP A 58 -0.11 -8.51 9.80
N ARG A 59 -1.28 -7.92 9.51
CA ARG A 59 -2.09 -8.28 8.33
C ARG A 59 -1.36 -7.98 7.02
N VAL A 60 -0.73 -6.82 6.89
CA VAL A 60 -0.09 -6.41 5.63
C VAL A 60 1.07 -7.36 5.27
N PRO A 61 2.08 -7.58 6.14
CA PRO A 61 3.15 -8.54 5.86
C PRO A 61 2.63 -9.95 5.60
N LEU A 62 1.68 -10.43 6.41
CA LEU A 62 1.15 -11.80 6.29
C LEU A 62 0.40 -12.01 4.98
N THR A 63 -0.34 -11.01 4.51
CA THR A 63 -1.06 -11.11 3.24
C THR A 63 -0.06 -11.25 2.09
N PHE A 64 0.97 -10.41 2.02
CA PHE A 64 1.99 -10.52 0.97
C PHE A 64 2.81 -11.81 1.07
N LEU A 65 3.14 -12.26 2.28
CA LEU A 65 3.80 -13.56 2.50
C LEU A 65 2.92 -14.71 2.00
N PHE A 66 1.64 -14.74 2.35
CA PHE A 66 0.70 -15.77 1.91
C PHE A 66 0.59 -15.82 0.38
N PHE A 67 0.38 -14.68 -0.28
CA PHE A 67 0.28 -14.66 -1.74
C PHE A 67 1.61 -14.98 -2.45
N SER A 68 2.76 -14.77 -1.78
CA SER A 68 4.07 -15.19 -2.29
C SER A 68 4.30 -16.71 -2.28
N LEU A 69 3.51 -17.48 -1.52
CA LEU A 69 3.49 -18.95 -1.58
C LEU A 69 2.83 -19.47 -2.86
N ILE A 70 2.10 -18.63 -3.59
CA ILE A 70 1.48 -19.04 -4.84
C ILE A 70 2.51 -18.83 -5.94
N HIS A 71 2.85 -19.90 -6.67
CA HIS A 71 3.94 -19.91 -7.65
C HIS A 71 3.59 -19.21 -8.98
N THR A 72 2.86 -18.09 -8.91
CA THR A 72 2.43 -17.29 -10.04
C THR A 72 2.60 -15.82 -9.71
N LYS A 73 3.25 -15.05 -10.60
CA LYS A 73 3.47 -13.61 -10.40
C LYS A 73 2.14 -12.83 -10.29
N TRP A 74 1.08 -13.38 -10.88
CA TRP A 74 -0.26 -12.81 -10.86
C TRP A 74 -0.92 -12.84 -9.47
N SER A 75 -0.46 -13.71 -8.56
CA SER A 75 -1.03 -13.80 -7.21
C SER A 75 -0.87 -12.49 -6.44
N ILE A 76 0.16 -11.70 -6.75
CA ILE A 76 0.49 -10.44 -6.07
C ILE A 76 -0.45 -9.32 -6.49
N LEU A 77 -1.10 -9.41 -7.66
CA LEU A 77 -2.10 -8.41 -8.05
C LEU A 77 -3.26 -8.34 -7.06
N PHE A 78 -3.59 -9.46 -6.41
CA PHE A 78 -4.70 -9.49 -5.46
C PHE A 78 -4.43 -8.63 -4.21
N PRO A 79 -3.38 -8.86 -3.41
CA PRO A 79 -3.06 -7.98 -2.28
C PRO A 79 -2.75 -6.56 -2.72
N THR A 80 -2.06 -6.37 -3.85
CA THR A 80 -1.78 -5.02 -4.36
C THR A 80 -3.09 -4.28 -4.68
N ALA A 81 -4.03 -4.88 -5.41
CA ALA A 81 -5.31 -4.24 -5.73
C ALA A 81 -6.16 -3.96 -4.48
N TRP A 82 -6.19 -4.90 -3.53
CA TRP A 82 -6.88 -4.73 -2.26
C TRP A 82 -6.37 -3.50 -1.51
N TYR A 83 -5.05 -3.42 -1.26
CA TYR A 83 -4.48 -2.33 -0.49
C TYR A 83 -4.42 -1.02 -1.28
N TYR A 84 -4.36 -1.07 -2.62
CA TYR A 84 -4.44 0.11 -3.46
C TYR A 84 -5.82 0.78 -3.40
N ALA A 85 -6.90 0.00 -3.26
CA ALA A 85 -8.23 0.56 -3.01
C ALA A 85 -8.28 1.32 -1.68
N MET A 86 -7.66 0.77 -0.62
CA MET A 86 -7.55 1.45 0.68
C MET A 86 -6.72 2.74 0.57
N PHE A 87 -5.58 2.68 -0.13
CA PHE A 87 -4.75 3.86 -0.41
C PHE A 87 -5.54 4.96 -1.12
N ALA A 88 -6.35 4.61 -2.13
CA ALA A 88 -7.13 5.58 -2.87
C ALA A 88 -8.25 6.22 -2.02
N ILE A 89 -8.90 5.45 -1.15
CA ILE A 89 -9.87 5.98 -0.18
C ILE A 89 -9.17 6.96 0.78
N TRP A 90 -7.96 6.66 1.26
CA TRP A 90 -7.24 7.58 2.13
C TRP A 90 -6.76 8.83 1.41
N ALA A 91 -6.31 8.72 0.16
CA ALA A 91 -5.97 9.85 -0.68
C ALA A 91 -7.18 10.79 -0.90
N LEU A 92 -8.39 10.24 -0.98
CA LEU A 92 -9.62 11.04 -1.04
C LEU A 92 -9.86 11.85 0.23
N VAL A 93 -9.67 11.23 1.39
CA VAL A 93 -9.83 11.91 2.68
C VAL A 93 -8.87 13.09 2.75
N VAL A 94 -7.62 12.95 2.28
CA VAL A 94 -6.66 14.06 2.19
C VAL A 94 -7.20 15.21 1.35
N ILE A 95 -7.66 14.92 0.13
CA ILE A 95 -8.20 15.94 -0.79
C ILE A 95 -9.35 16.68 -0.11
N PHE A 96 -10.24 15.94 0.54
CA PHE A 96 -11.39 16.49 1.21
C PHE A 96 -11.03 17.37 2.42
N LEU A 97 -10.05 16.96 3.24
CA LEU A 97 -9.53 17.75 4.35
C LEU A 97 -8.95 19.08 3.87
N PHE A 98 -8.24 19.08 2.74
CA PHE A 98 -7.73 20.32 2.15
C PHE A 98 -8.84 21.22 1.59
N ILE A 99 -9.87 20.66 0.96
CA ILE A 99 -11.05 21.43 0.50
C ILE A 99 -11.75 22.11 1.69
N LYS A 100 -11.81 21.43 2.85
CA LYS A 100 -12.36 22.00 4.10
C LYS A 100 -11.43 22.97 4.82
N GLY A 101 -10.25 23.26 4.28
CA GLY A 101 -9.26 24.14 4.91
C GLY A 101 -8.56 23.54 6.14
N GLN A 102 -8.73 22.23 6.39
CA GLN A 102 -8.09 21.51 7.50
C GLN A 102 -6.66 21.07 7.11
N PHE A 103 -5.78 22.03 6.86
CA PHE A 103 -4.44 21.79 6.29
C PHE A 103 -3.50 20.97 7.17
N TRP A 104 -3.53 21.15 8.49
CA TRP A 104 -2.69 20.38 9.41
C TRP A 104 -3.08 18.90 9.42
N SER A 105 -4.37 18.62 9.62
CA SER A 105 -4.91 17.25 9.58
C SER A 105 -4.72 16.61 8.21
N GLY A 106 -5.00 17.35 7.13
CA GLY A 106 -4.77 16.89 5.76
C GLY A 106 -3.31 16.55 5.46
N SER A 107 -2.36 17.35 5.95
CA SER A 107 -0.93 17.08 5.76
C SER A 107 -0.46 15.85 6.54
N PHE A 108 -0.96 15.67 7.77
CA PHE A 108 -0.67 14.48 8.55
C PHE A 108 -1.21 13.21 7.87
N PHE A 109 -2.48 13.25 7.44
CA PHE A 109 -3.13 12.15 6.73
C PHE A 109 -2.48 11.88 5.35
N LEU A 110 -1.94 12.91 4.69
CA LEU A 110 -1.16 12.77 3.46
C LEU A 110 0.14 11.99 3.70
N LEU A 111 0.91 12.36 4.73
CA LEU A 111 2.14 11.64 5.09
C LEU A 111 1.84 10.17 5.41
N HIS A 112 0.78 9.93 6.17
CA HIS A 112 0.30 8.58 6.48
C HIS A 112 -0.03 7.78 5.20
N THR A 113 -0.82 8.38 4.31
CA THR A 113 -1.24 7.76 3.05
C THR A 113 -0.04 7.45 2.14
N LEU A 114 0.94 8.37 2.07
CA LEU A 114 2.17 8.18 1.30
C LEU A 114 3.04 7.05 1.88
N ALA A 115 3.21 7.01 3.21
CA ALA A 115 3.95 5.95 3.88
C ALA A 115 3.29 4.58 3.67
N PHE A 116 1.96 4.52 3.68
CA PHE A 116 1.21 3.31 3.36
C PHE A 116 1.42 2.87 1.91
N GLY A 117 1.31 3.79 0.96
CA GLY A 117 1.56 3.52 -0.47
C GLY A 117 2.98 3.00 -0.71
N ALA A 118 3.99 3.60 -0.09
CA ALA A 118 5.37 3.15 -0.15
C ALA A 118 5.53 1.74 0.44
N SER A 119 4.87 1.45 1.57
CA SER A 119 4.89 0.13 2.18
C SER A 119 4.32 -0.94 1.25
N ILE A 120 3.15 -0.71 0.66
CA ILE A 120 2.53 -1.62 -0.31
C ILE A 120 3.46 -1.89 -1.49
N TYR A 121 4.10 -0.84 -2.01
CA TYR A 121 5.05 -0.95 -3.11
C TYR A 121 6.22 -1.88 -2.76
N PHE A 122 6.89 -1.66 -1.62
CA PHE A 122 8.02 -2.51 -1.21
C PHE A 122 7.58 -3.93 -0.87
N PHE A 123 6.43 -4.14 -0.22
CA PHE A 123 5.89 -5.48 0.00
C PHE A 123 5.58 -6.21 -1.32
N SER A 124 5.03 -5.50 -2.31
CA SER A 124 4.76 -6.05 -3.64
C SER A 124 6.05 -6.47 -4.35
N LEU A 125 7.11 -5.66 -4.26
CA LEU A 125 8.44 -5.99 -4.81
C LEU A 125 9.05 -7.21 -4.13
N VAL A 126 9.02 -7.27 -2.80
CA VAL A 126 9.53 -8.41 -2.02
C VAL A 126 8.76 -9.69 -2.37
N ALA A 127 7.43 -9.63 -2.48
CA ALA A 127 6.60 -10.77 -2.85
C ALA A 127 6.90 -11.23 -4.29
N LEU A 128 7.03 -10.30 -5.25
CA LEU A 128 7.32 -10.62 -6.66
C LEU A 128 8.67 -11.30 -6.80
N ARG A 129 9.66 -10.78 -6.08
CA ARG A 129 11.00 -11.35 -6.04
C ARG A 129 11.03 -12.69 -5.33
N THR A 130 10.25 -12.87 -4.27
CA THR A 130 10.11 -14.16 -3.58
C THR A 130 9.56 -15.22 -4.53
N VAL A 131 8.47 -14.92 -5.23
CA VAL A 131 7.88 -15.83 -6.23
C VAL A 131 8.89 -16.13 -7.34
N HIS A 132 9.64 -15.14 -7.81
CA HIS A 132 10.66 -15.32 -8.84
C HIS A 132 11.83 -16.20 -8.35
N ASN A 133 12.40 -15.91 -7.19
CA ASN A 133 13.54 -16.63 -6.61
C ASN A 133 13.18 -18.09 -6.29
N ASN A 134 11.94 -18.33 -5.83
CA ASN A 134 11.46 -19.68 -5.52
C ASN A 134 11.51 -20.62 -6.74
N MET A 135 11.43 -20.08 -7.96
CA MET A 135 11.56 -20.85 -9.22
C MET A 135 12.98 -21.38 -9.46
N TYR A 136 14.01 -20.79 -8.85
CA TYR A 136 15.41 -21.10 -9.15
C TYR A 136 16.14 -21.84 -8.01
N ILE A 137 15.58 -21.88 -6.80
CA ILE A 137 16.20 -22.59 -5.69
C ILE A 137 15.99 -24.10 -5.87
N LYS A 138 17.10 -24.86 -5.84
CA LYS A 138 17.08 -26.32 -5.88
C LYS A 138 16.97 -26.87 -4.45
N SER A 139 15.77 -27.28 -4.05
CA SER A 139 15.53 -28.05 -2.82
C SER A 139 14.23 -28.83 -2.96
N ASP A 140 14.20 -30.03 -2.38
CA ASP A 140 13.06 -30.95 -2.47
C ASP A 140 11.88 -30.51 -1.60
N HIS A 141 12.15 -29.69 -0.58
CA HIS A 141 11.12 -29.16 0.32
C HIS A 141 10.67 -27.76 -0.12
N TYR A 142 9.42 -27.68 -0.61
CA TYR A 142 8.82 -26.45 -1.12
C TYR A 142 8.89 -25.28 -0.12
N LEU A 143 8.50 -25.51 1.14
CA LEU A 143 8.55 -24.48 2.19
C LEU A 143 9.98 -24.03 2.50
N GLY A 144 10.94 -24.94 2.46
CA GLY A 144 12.36 -24.61 2.65
C GLY A 144 12.90 -23.72 1.53
N ARG A 145 12.53 -24.00 0.28
CA ARG A 145 12.84 -23.13 -0.87
C ARG A 145 12.21 -21.75 -0.72
N TRP A 146 10.92 -21.71 -0.40
CA TRP A 146 10.20 -20.46 -0.24
C TRP A 146 10.80 -19.59 0.88
N LEU A 147 11.12 -20.17 2.04
CA LEU A 147 11.79 -19.43 3.13
C LEU A 147 13.16 -18.88 2.69
N GLY A 148 13.93 -19.66 1.93
CA GLY A 148 15.19 -19.17 1.34
C GLY A 148 14.97 -18.00 0.38
N ALA A 149 13.94 -18.10 -0.47
CA ALA A 149 13.55 -17.04 -1.40
C ALA A 149 13.07 -15.76 -0.69
N VAL A 150 12.28 -15.89 0.38
CA VAL A 150 11.83 -14.77 1.23
C VAL A 150 13.04 -14.08 1.84
N LYS A 151 13.96 -14.83 2.46
CA LYS A 151 15.15 -14.27 3.10
C LYS A 151 15.99 -13.45 2.11
N MET A 152 16.28 -14.00 0.93
CA MET A 152 17.02 -13.29 -0.12
C MET A 152 16.28 -12.04 -0.60
N SER A 153 14.96 -12.12 -0.74
CA SER A 153 14.15 -11.00 -1.27
C SER A 153 13.99 -9.86 -0.28
N VAL A 154 13.83 -10.17 1.01
CA VAL A 154 13.75 -9.17 2.08
C VAL A 154 15.08 -8.46 2.24
N GLN A 155 16.20 -9.18 2.24
CA GLN A 155 17.55 -8.60 2.42
C GLN A 155 17.92 -7.51 1.41
N GLU A 156 17.26 -7.46 0.26
CA GLU A 156 17.56 -6.45 -0.75
C GLU A 156 16.79 -5.13 -0.57
N TYR A 157 15.61 -5.20 0.05
CA TYR A 157 14.74 -4.04 0.26
C TYR A 157 14.48 -3.77 1.76
N TRP A 158 15.26 -4.38 2.66
CA TRP A 158 14.92 -4.42 4.07
C TRP A 158 14.91 -3.04 4.71
N ILE A 159 15.83 -2.15 4.33
CA ILE A 159 15.91 -0.79 4.87
C ILE A 159 14.68 -0.01 4.44
N GLU A 160 14.40 0.03 3.13
CA GLU A 160 13.30 0.80 2.58
C GLU A 160 11.93 0.24 3.02
N LEU A 161 11.79 -1.08 3.06
CA LEU A 161 10.59 -1.76 3.54
C LEU A 161 10.32 -1.42 5.01
N ILE A 162 11.32 -1.57 5.88
CA ILE A 162 11.15 -1.32 7.32
C ILE A 162 10.92 0.17 7.56
N SER A 163 11.67 1.06 6.91
CA SER A 163 11.51 2.50 7.08
C SER A 163 10.12 2.98 6.63
N ALA A 164 9.65 2.55 5.45
CA ALA A 164 8.32 2.90 4.96
C ALA A 164 7.23 2.35 5.88
N TYR A 165 7.37 1.10 6.32
CA TYR A 165 6.35 0.41 7.08
C TYR A 165 6.28 0.85 8.54
N LEU A 166 7.41 1.03 9.21
CA LEU A 166 7.45 1.64 10.54
C LEU A 166 6.98 3.09 10.50
N GLY A 167 7.33 3.84 9.44
CA GLY A 167 6.80 5.19 9.21
C GLY A 167 5.28 5.18 9.12
N PHE A 168 4.70 4.27 8.34
CA PHE A 168 3.26 4.09 8.25
C PHE A 168 2.64 3.72 9.60
N LEU A 169 3.14 2.70 10.29
CA LEU A 169 2.60 2.26 11.58
C LEU A 169 2.68 3.37 12.64
N PHE A 170 3.80 4.10 12.68
CA PHE A 170 3.95 5.25 13.56
C PHE A 170 2.90 6.31 13.26
N LEU A 171 2.77 6.71 11.99
CA LEU A 171 1.78 7.71 11.59
C LEU A 171 0.35 7.22 11.86
N ASN A 172 0.09 5.92 11.76
CA ASN A 172 -1.24 5.33 11.98
C ASN A 172 -1.72 5.47 13.43
N ILE A 173 -0.79 5.52 14.39
CA ILE A 173 -1.10 5.75 15.80
C ILE A 173 -1.65 7.16 16.02
N PHE A 174 -1.22 8.13 15.21
CA PHE A 174 -1.56 9.56 15.36
C PHE A 174 -2.53 10.07 14.28
N SER A 175 -2.90 9.25 13.28
CA SER A 175 -3.82 9.65 12.20
C SER A 175 -5.30 9.47 12.56
N GLY A 176 -5.59 9.00 13.77
CA GLY A 176 -6.93 8.78 14.29
C GLY A 176 -7.37 9.87 15.26
#